data_AF-A0A8B2U4G8-F1
#
_entry.id   AF-A0A8B2U4G8-F1
#
_cell.length_a   1.000
_cell.length_b   1.000
_cell.length_c   1.000
_cell.angle_alpha   90.00
_cell.angle_beta   90.00
_cell.angle_gamma   90.00
#
_symmetry.space_group_name_H-M   'P 1'
#
loop_
_entity.id
_entity.type
_entity.pdbx_description
1 polymer ?
#
loop_
_entity_poly.entity_id
_entity_poly.type
_entity_poly.pdbx_seq_one_letter_code
_entity_poly.pdbx_strand_id
1 'polypeptide(L)' 'MLENDLLNLTHEQQQLAVEKIQELMSQGVGSGEAIALVAKQLREQNTQKQNKNE' A
#
# COMPACT_ATOMS: atom_id res chain seq x y z
N MET A 1 -19.63 -10.18 11.73
CA MET A 1 -18.17 -10.20 11.54
C MET A 1 -17.82 -8.91 10.82
N LEU A 2 -17.41 -7.91 11.59
CA LEU A 2 -17.04 -6.59 11.11
C LEU A 2 -15.61 -6.64 10.54
N GLU A 3 -15.30 -5.72 9.62
CA GLU A 3 -13.94 -5.21 9.34
C GLU A 3 -12.99 -6.00 8.41
N ASN A 4 -13.41 -6.45 7.23
CA ASN A 4 -12.43 -6.75 6.17
C ASN A 4 -12.62 -6.01 4.84
N ASP A 5 -13.73 -5.30 4.64
CA ASP A 5 -14.04 -4.68 3.34
C ASP A 5 -13.59 -3.21 3.18
N LEU A 6 -12.89 -2.62 4.18
CA LEU A 6 -12.56 -1.19 4.10
C LEU A 6 -11.32 -0.87 3.27
N LEU A 7 -10.45 -1.86 2.98
CA LEU A 7 -9.42 -1.80 1.95
C LEU A 7 -9.04 -3.24 1.62
N ASN A 8 -9.54 -3.82 0.53
CA ASN A 8 -9.16 -5.16 0.07
C ASN A 8 -7.72 -5.17 -0.49
N LEU A 9 -6.75 -4.83 0.36
CA LEU A 9 -5.33 -5.07 0.18
C LEU A 9 -5.05 -6.50 0.61
N THR A 10 -4.35 -7.25 -0.23
CA THR A 10 -3.89 -8.59 0.17
C THR A 10 -2.97 -8.49 1.39
N HIS A 11 -2.85 -9.55 2.19
CA HIS A 11 -1.89 -9.58 3.31
C HIS A 11 -0.47 -9.18 2.88
N GLU A 12 -0.05 -9.61 1.68
CA GLU A 12 1.23 -9.23 1.08
C GLU A 12 1.34 -7.72 0.82
N GLN A 13 0.26 -7.09 0.33
CA GLN A 13 0.23 -5.66 0.10
C GLN A 13 0.23 -4.85 1.40
N GLN A 14 -0.44 -5.35 2.44
CA GLN A 14 -0.36 -4.74 3.77
C GLN A 14 1.07 -4.80 4.32
N GLN A 15 1.76 -5.92 4.15
CA GLN A 15 3.16 -6.08 4.56
C GLN A 15 4.08 -5.10 3.83
N LEU A 16 3.97 -5.04 2.49
CA LEU A 16 4.72 -4.11 1.65
C LEU A 16 4.44 -2.66 2.02
N ALA A 17 3.19 -2.32 2.36
CA ALA A 17 2.83 -0.98 2.79
C ALA A 17 3.56 -0.57 4.07
N VAL A 18 3.61 -1.47 5.05
CA VAL A 18 4.28 -1.23 6.34
C VAL A 18 5.79 -1.07 6.16
N GLU A 19 6.43 -1.95 5.39
CA GLU A 19 7.87 -1.83 5.11
C GLU A 19 8.20 -0.52 4.41
N LYS A 20 7.40 -0.12 3.42
CA LYS A 20 7.63 1.09 2.64
C LYS A 20 7.43 2.35 3.48
N ILE A 21 6.43 2.38 4.36
CA ILE A 21 6.24 3.48 5.31
C ILE A 21 7.43 3.57 6.26
N GLN A 22 7.90 2.45 6.81
CA GLN A 22 9.07 2.42 7.71
C GLN A 22 10.35 2.90 7.01
N GLU A 23 10.60 2.44 5.78
CA GLU A 23 11.73 2.87 4.96
C GLU A 23 11.72 4.40 4.73
N LEU A 24 10.55 4.94 4.39
CA LEU A 24 10.38 6.38 4.16
C LEU A 24 10.57 7.18 5.47
N MET A 25 10.05 6.69 6.60
CA MET A 25 10.28 7.32 7.90
C MET A 25 11.77 7.29 8.29
N SER A 26 12.50 6.21 8.00
CA SER A 26 13.96 6.15 8.21
C SER A 26 14.74 7.14 7.34
N GLN A 27 14.21 7.52 6.18
CA GLN A 27 14.76 8.57 5.32
C GLN A 27 14.40 9.99 5.80
N GLY A 28 13.62 10.12 6.88
CA GLY A 28 13.16 11.40 7.40
C GLY A 28 11.87 11.93 6.73
N VAL A 29 11.18 11.11 5.94
CA VAL A 29 9.88 11.48 5.35
C VAL A 29 8.83 11.48 6.44
N GLY A 30 7.97 12.52 6.46
CA GLY A 30 6.86 12.61 7.40
C GLY A 30 5.88 11.44 7.20
N SER A 31 5.34 10.92 8.30
CA SER A 31 4.42 9.77 8.29
C SER A 31 3.23 9.94 7.34
N GLY A 32 2.66 11.15 7.24
CA GLY A 32 1.56 11.44 6.31
C GLY A 32 1.96 11.38 4.84
N GLU A 33 3.16 11.86 4.50
CA GLU A 33 3.68 11.81 3.12
C GLU A 33 4.07 10.38 2.74
N ALA A 34 4.65 9.63 3.69
CA ALA A 34 4.97 8.23 3.51
C ALA A 34 3.71 7.38 3.21
N ILE A 35 2.63 7.58 3.97
CA ILE A 35 1.35 6.90 3.75
C ILE A 35 0.77 7.24 2.37
N ALA A 36 0.83 8.52 1.96
CA ALA A 36 0.31 8.95 0.67
C ALA A 36 1.06 8.31 -0.51
N LEU A 37 2.39 8.24 -0.44
CA LEU A 37 3.23 7.57 -1.44
C LEU A 37 2.91 6.09 -1.56
N VAL A 38 2.76 5.42 -0.42
CA VAL A 38 2.43 3.99 -0.37
C VAL A 38 1.03 3.70 -0.88
N ALA A 39 0.04 4.50 -0.49
CA ALA A 39 -1.33 4.38 -1.01
C ALA A 39 -1.42 4.62 -2.53
N LYS A 40 -0.53 5.46 -3.09
CA LYS A 40 -0.42 5.63 -4.55
C LYS A 40 0.18 4.38 -5.20
N GLN A 41 1.30 3.87 -4.68
CA GLN A 41 1.97 2.67 -5.19
C GLN A 41 1.06 1.43 -5.15
N LEU A 42 0.31 1.25 -4.07
CA LEU A 42 -0.63 0.15 -3.92
C LEU A 42 -1.77 0.20 -4.96
N ARG A 43 -2.28 1.41 -5.26
CA ARG A 43 -3.28 1.60 -6.31
C ARG A 43 -2.74 1.27 -7.70
N GLU A 44 -1.54 1.75 -8.02
CA GLU A 44 -0.87 1.46 -9.30
C GLU A 44 -0.61 -0.05 -9.48
N GLN A 45 -0.16 -0.75 -8.44
CA GLN A 45 0.04 -2.20 -8.47
C GLN A 45 -1.27 -2.97 -8.63
N ASN A 46 -2.35 -2.53 -7.98
CA ASN A 46 -3.66 -3.16 -8.13
C ASN A 46 -4.22 -3.00 -9.55
N THR A 47 -4.09 -1.81 -10.15
CA THR A 47 -4.50 -1.58 -11.54
C THR A 47 -3.67 -2.43 -12.52
N GLN A 48 -2.35 -2.55 -12.30
CA GLN A 48 -1.50 -3.38 -13.16
C GLN A 48 -1.80 -4.88 -13.04
N LYS A 49 -2.12 -5.39 -11.84
CA LYS A 49 -2.52 -6.79 -11.66
C LYS A 49 -3.85 -7.11 -12.35
N GLN A 50 -4.80 -6.17 -12.41
CA GLN A 50 -6.06 -6.38 -13.12
C GLN A 50 -5.88 -6.44 -14.65
N ASN A 51 -4.96 -5.65 -15.22
CA ASN A 51 -4.71 -5.63 -16.66
C ASN A 51 -3.84 -6.78 -17.20
N LYS A 52 -3.31 -7.66 -16.34
CA LYS A 52 -2.44 -8.78 -16.76
C LYS A 52 -3.17 -10.12 -16.89
N ASN A 53 -4.49 -10.12 -16.68
CA ASN A 53 -5.34 -11.31 -16.79
C ASN A 53 -6.30 -11.26 -18.01
N GLU A 54 -6.04 -10.41 -19.01
CA GLU A 54 -6.73 -10.42 -20.32
C GLU A 54 -5.90 -11.14 -21.39
#